data_AF-P01441-F1
#
_entry.id   AF-P01441-F1
#
_cell.length_a   1.000
_cell.length_b   1.000
_cell.length_c   1.000
_cell.angle_alpha   90.00
_cell.angle_beta   90.00
_cell.angle_gamma   90.00
#
_symmetry.space_group_name_H-M   'P 1'
#
loop_
_entity.id
_entity.type
_entity.pdbx_description
1 polymer ?
#
loop_
_entity_poly.entity_id
_entity_poly.type
_entity_poly.pdbx_seq_one_letter_code
_entity_poly.pdbx_strand_id
1 'polypeptide(L)' 'LKCKKLVPLFSKTCPAGKNLCYKMFMVAAPHVPVKRGCIDVCPKSSLLVKYVCCNTDKCN' A
#
# COMPACT_ATOMS: atom_id res chain seq x y z
N LEU A 1 -1.37 10.62 -8.53
CA LEU A 1 -1.41 9.23 -8.05
C LEU A 1 -2.68 8.98 -7.23
N LYS A 2 -3.47 7.97 -7.60
CA LYS A 2 -4.60 7.44 -6.82
C LYS A 2 -4.23 6.06 -6.28
N CYS A 3 -4.57 5.76 -5.03
CA CYS A 3 -4.33 4.44 -4.42
C CYS A 3 -5.63 3.85 -3.90
N LYS A 4 -5.74 2.52 -3.89
CA LYS A 4 -6.85 1.81 -3.24
C LYS A 4 -6.75 1.96 -1.72
N LYS A 5 -7.91 2.01 -1.06
CA LYS A 5 -8.05 1.84 0.39
C LYS A 5 -8.06 0.32 0.71
N LEU A 6 -8.26 -0.03 1.98
CA LEU A 6 -8.27 -1.42 2.44
C LEU A 6 -9.21 -2.28 1.58
N VAL A 7 -10.47 -1.86 1.46
CA VAL A 7 -11.43 -2.44 0.53
C VAL A 7 -11.13 -1.90 -0.89
N PRO A 8 -10.79 -2.78 -1.86
CA PRO A 8 -10.29 -2.37 -3.18
C PRO A 8 -11.26 -1.55 -4.03
N LEU A 9 -12.56 -1.60 -3.71
CA LEU A 9 -13.60 -0.81 -4.36
C LEU A 9 -13.46 0.70 -4.10
N PHE A 10 -12.86 1.08 -2.97
CA PHE A 10 -12.63 2.46 -2.62
C PHE A 10 -11.21 2.90 -2.94
N SER A 11 -11.06 4.11 -3.47
CA SER A 11 -9.76 4.73 -3.73
C SER A 11 -9.66 6.11 -3.10
N LYS A 12 -8.44 6.63 -3.01
CA LYS A 12 -8.16 8.00 -2.58
C LYS A 12 -7.06 8.59 -3.45
N THR A 13 -7.12 9.91 -3.66
CA THR A 13 -6.02 10.67 -4.25
C THR A 13 -4.92 10.86 -3.20
N CYS A 14 -3.67 10.65 -3.58
CA CYS A 14 -2.54 10.88 -2.68
C CYS A 14 -2.25 12.37 -2.54
N PRO A 15 -1.94 12.85 -1.32
CA PRO A 15 -1.49 14.23 -1.14
C PRO A 15 -0.12 14.44 -1.78
N ALA A 16 0.25 15.71 -1.97
CA ALA A 16 1.59 16.08 -2.43
C ALA A 16 2.67 15.46 -1.51
N GLY A 17 3.76 14.99 -2.10
CA GLY A 17 4.85 14.30 -1.40
C GLY A 17 4.67 12.79 -1.21
N LYS A 18 3.46 12.23 -1.37
CA LYS A 18 3.21 10.77 -1.27
C LYS A 18 3.05 10.14 -2.65
N ASN A 19 4.18 9.92 -3.31
CA ASN A 19 4.26 9.51 -4.71
C ASN A 19 4.25 7.98 -4.92
N LEU A 20 4.00 7.20 -3.87
CA LEU A 20 3.87 5.74 -3.94
C LEU A 20 2.55 5.27 -3.33
N CYS A 21 2.01 4.19 -3.87
CA CYS A 21 1.00 3.38 -3.22
C CYS A 21 1.65 2.19 -2.50
N TYR A 22 1.02 1.68 -1.44
CA TYR A 22 1.51 0.48 -0.74
C TYR A 22 0.39 -0.50 -0.33
N LYS A 23 0.75 -1.78 -0.26
CA LYS A 23 0.03 -2.85 0.45
C LYS A 23 0.89 -3.35 1.60
N MET A 24 0.30 -3.51 2.77
CA MET A 24 0.92 -4.11 3.95
C MET A 24 0.23 -5.44 4.26
N PHE A 25 1.03 -6.47 4.51
CA PHE A 25 0.57 -7.81 4.85
C PHE A 25 1.28 -8.30 6.12
N MET A 26 0.58 -9.09 6.92
CA MET A 26 1.24 -9.96 7.89
C MET A 26 1.82 -11.15 7.14
N VAL A 27 3.06 -11.53 7.42
CA VAL A 27 3.72 -12.68 6.77
C VAL A 27 2.94 -13.98 7.02
N ALA A 28 2.31 -14.13 8.19
CA ALA A 28 1.43 -15.25 8.52
C ALA A 28 0.12 -15.30 7.70
N ALA A 29 -0.30 -14.19 7.09
CA ALA A 29 -1.52 -14.08 6.29
C ALA A 29 -1.27 -13.30 4.99
N PRO A 30 -0.45 -13.84 4.06
CA PRO A 30 0.08 -13.09 2.92
C PRO A 30 -0.99 -12.71 1.87
N HIS A 31 -2.16 -13.36 1.91
CA HIS A 31 -3.28 -13.10 0.99
C HIS A 31 -4.23 -12.00 1.47
N VAL A 32 -4.16 -11.60 2.74
CA VAL A 32 -5.07 -10.61 3.33
C VAL A 32 -4.28 -9.33 3.65
N PRO A 33 -4.36 -8.29 2.81
CA PRO A 33 -3.72 -7.02 3.12
C PRO A 33 -4.39 -6.39 4.34
N VAL A 34 -3.59 -6.07 5.35
CA VAL A 34 -4.05 -5.42 6.59
C VAL A 34 -4.14 -3.91 6.43
N LYS A 35 -3.42 -3.33 5.45
CA LYS A 35 -3.48 -1.88 5.17
C LYS A 35 -3.10 -1.57 3.73
N ARG A 36 -3.75 -0.55 3.17
CA ARG A 36 -3.47 0.02 1.84
C ARG A 36 -3.51 1.54 1.90
N GLY A 37 -2.65 2.20 1.14
CA GLY A 37 -2.69 3.65 1.03
C GLY A 37 -1.56 4.27 0.22
N CYS A 38 -1.35 5.56 0.47
CA CYS A 38 -0.27 6.36 -0.12
C CYS A 38 0.88 6.50 0.88
N ILE A 39 2.10 6.49 0.38
CA ILE A 39 3.32 6.73 1.16
C ILE A 39 4.35 7.48 0.29
N ASP A 40 5.28 8.15 0.94
CA ASP A 40 6.41 8.86 0.36
C ASP A 40 7.60 7.91 0.11
N VAL A 41 7.93 7.08 1.10
CA VAL A 41 9.04 6.11 1.04
C VAL A 41 8.51 4.70 1.28
N CYS A 42 8.93 3.73 0.47
CA CYS A 42 8.52 2.34 0.67
C CYS A 42 9.18 1.76 1.95
N PRO A 43 8.41 1.31 2.96
CA PRO A 43 9.00 0.76 4.17
C PRO A 43 9.72 -0.55 3.87
N LYS A 44 10.82 -0.80 4.61
CA LYS A 44 11.52 -2.08 4.55
C LYS A 44 10.63 -3.18 5.12
N SER A 45 10.53 -4.30 4.42
CA SER A 45 9.86 -5.49 4.96
C SER A 45 10.64 -6.06 6.15
N SER A 46 9.93 -6.67 7.10
CA SER A 46 10.49 -7.31 8.29
C SER A 46 10.12 -8.80 8.34
N LEU A 47 10.54 -9.50 9.39
CA LEU A 47 10.20 -10.91 9.62
C LEU A 47 8.68 -11.15 9.75
N LEU A 48 7.92 -10.15 10.21
CA LEU A 48 6.50 -10.27 10.51
C LEU A 48 5.61 -9.52 9.51
N VAL A 49 6.14 -8.49 8.85
CA VAL A 49 5.36 -7.57 8.00
C VAL A 49 6.01 -7.39 6.65
N LYS A 50 5.23 -7.61 5.59
CA LYS A 50 5.64 -7.40 4.21
C LYS A 50 5.00 -6.13 3.63
N TYR A 51 5.82 -5.31 2.99
CA TYR A 51 5.37 -4.13 2.24
C TYR A 51 5.59 -4.34 0.75
N VAL A 52 4.57 -4.02 -0.05
CA VAL A 52 4.64 -3.99 -1.51
C VAL A 52 4.26 -2.59 -1.96
N CYS A 53 5.17 -1.89 -2.64
CA CYS A 53 4.94 -0.53 -3.12
C CYS A 53 4.94 -0.47 -4.65
N CYS A 54 4.23 0.51 -5.19
CA CYS A 54 4.12 0.75 -6.63
C CYS A 54 3.80 2.24 -6.88
N ASN A 55 4.08 2.74 -8.09
CA ASN A 55 4.02 4.17 -8.43
C ASN A 55 3.01 4.53 -9.52
N THR A 56 2.05 3.63 -9.82
CA THR A 56 1.00 3.82 -10.82
C THR A 56 -0.39 3.90 -10.19
N ASP A 57 -1.38 4.46 -10.90
CA ASP A 57 -2.72 4.64 -10.35
C ASP A 57 -3.42 3.30 -10.03
N LYS A 58 -3.96 3.21 -8.80
CA LYS A 58 -4.73 2.09 -8.25
C LYS A 58 -4.00 0.74 -8.26
N CYS A 59 -2.66 0.76 -8.22
CA CYS A 59 -1.81 -0.44 -8.28
C CYS A 59 -1.77 -1.25 -6.97
N ASN A 60 -2.01 -0.60 -5.83
CA ASN A 60 -1.98 -1.22 -4.51
C ASN A 60 -3.31 -1.86 -4.10
#